data_AF-A0A7K8GN31-F1
#
_entry.id   AF-A0A7K8GN31-F1
#
_cell.length_a   1.000
_cell.length_b   1.000
_cell.length_c   1.000
_cell.angle_alpha   90.00
_cell.angle_beta   90.00
_cell.angle_gamma   90.00
#
_symmetry.space_group_name_H-M   'P 1'
#
loop_
_entity.id
_entity.type
_entity.pdbx_description
1 polymer ?
#
loop_
_entity_poly.entity_id
_entity_poly.type
_entity_poly.pdbx_seq_one_letter_code
_entity_poly.pdbx_strand_id
1 'polypeptide(L)'
;FTEMPTDNFVESSFWNFDALFQPQQHPARDQHDTFFLLDPAEAPQLPPGYSSKVKKVHSQGGYGSQGGLGRSEQFEEDQSSSWALWGSHLSPPVCSPPQEKFTPVKYFSIDRVFRNESLDATHLAEFHQVEGVVADRGLTLGHLMGTLRQFFTKLGISQLRFKPAYNPYTEPSMEVFSYHEGLKKWVEVGNSGVFRP
;
A
#
# COMPACT_ATOMS: atom_id res chain seq x y z
N PHE A 1 9.60 15.59 -5.22
CA PHE A 1 8.49 14.89 -4.57
C PHE A 1 7.55 15.97 -4.08
N THR A 2 6.28 15.86 -4.38
CA THR A 2 5.21 16.75 -3.94
C THR A 2 4.46 16.05 -2.81
N GLU A 3 4.13 16.77 -1.75
CA GLU A 3 3.41 16.21 -0.61
C GLU A 3 1.94 15.93 -0.99
N MET A 4 1.42 14.77 -0.59
CA MET A 4 0.01 14.42 -0.77
C MET A 4 -0.80 14.83 0.46
N PRO A 5 -2.06 15.25 0.28
CA PRO A 5 -2.97 15.44 1.40
C PRO A 5 -3.30 14.08 2.01
N THR A 6 -3.21 13.97 3.34
CA THR A 6 -3.50 12.75 4.10
C THR A 6 -4.47 13.00 5.25
N ASP A 7 -5.26 14.09 5.18
CA ASP A 7 -6.12 14.59 6.27
C ASP A 7 -7.32 13.68 6.64
N ASN A 8 -7.25 12.38 6.42
CA ASN A 8 -8.28 11.38 6.67
C ASN A 8 -7.71 10.19 7.46
N PHE A 9 -8.09 10.04 8.74
CA PHE A 9 -7.76 8.83 9.52
C PHE A 9 -8.71 7.66 9.29
N VAL A 10 -9.86 7.92 8.66
CA VAL A 10 -10.90 6.94 8.38
C VAL A 10 -10.98 6.80 6.86
N GLU A 11 -10.93 5.56 6.39
CA GLU A 11 -10.96 5.25 4.97
C GLU A 11 -11.76 3.98 4.71
N SER A 12 -12.41 3.89 3.56
CA SER A 12 -13.20 2.69 3.24
C SER A 12 -12.27 1.51 2.96
N SER A 13 -12.69 0.31 3.34
CA SER A 13 -11.98 -0.94 3.01
C SER A 13 -11.66 -1.07 1.52
N PHE A 14 -12.51 -0.49 0.66
CA PHE A 14 -12.26 -0.39 -0.76
C PHE A 14 -10.93 0.30 -1.07
N TRP A 15 -10.68 1.49 -0.53
CA TRP A 15 -9.45 2.24 -0.78
C TRP A 15 -8.25 1.69 -0.02
N ASN A 16 -8.47 1.21 1.22
CA ASN A 16 -7.42 0.60 2.03
C ASN A 16 -6.88 -0.72 1.47
N PHE A 17 -7.72 -1.49 0.76
CA PHE A 17 -7.38 -2.86 0.36
C PHE A 17 -7.73 -3.17 -1.10
N ASP A 18 -9.00 -3.05 -1.48
CA ASP A 18 -9.47 -3.57 -2.77
C ASP A 18 -8.86 -2.84 -3.97
N ALA A 19 -8.72 -1.50 -3.88
CA ALA A 19 -8.09 -0.66 -4.90
C ALA A 19 -6.60 -0.97 -5.10
N LEU A 20 -5.93 -1.48 -4.06
CA LEU A 20 -4.55 -1.95 -4.11
C LEU A 20 -4.41 -3.38 -4.62
N PHE A 21 -5.50 -4.01 -5.05
CA PHE A 21 -5.50 -5.40 -5.46
C PHE A 21 -5.15 -6.38 -4.31
N GLN A 22 -5.39 -5.98 -3.06
CA GLN A 22 -5.26 -6.88 -1.92
C GLN A 22 -6.52 -7.76 -1.80
N PRO A 23 -6.38 -9.09 -1.72
CA PRO A 23 -7.53 -10.00 -1.61
C PRO A 23 -8.40 -9.76 -0.35
N GLN A 24 -9.70 -10.06 -0.43
CA GLN A 24 -10.65 -9.86 0.68
C GLN A 24 -10.40 -10.79 1.87
N GLN A 25 -9.90 -11.99 1.62
CA GLN A 25 -9.50 -12.99 2.61
C GLN A 25 -8.08 -12.77 3.18
N HIS A 26 -7.41 -11.67 2.81
CA HIS A 26 -6.06 -11.41 3.31
C HIS A 26 -6.09 -11.19 4.84
N PRO A 27 -5.22 -11.84 5.63
CA PRO A 27 -5.23 -11.74 7.09
C PRO A 27 -5.23 -10.30 7.63
N ALA A 28 -4.51 -9.40 6.97
CA ALA A 28 -4.51 -7.98 7.34
C ALA A 28 -5.89 -7.28 7.31
N ARG A 29 -6.93 -7.89 6.71
CA ARG A 29 -8.32 -7.38 6.73
C ARG A 29 -9.15 -7.97 7.88
N ASP A 30 -8.57 -8.85 8.69
CA ASP A 30 -9.22 -9.40 9.87
C ASP A 30 -9.36 -8.32 10.95
N GLN A 31 -10.38 -8.44 11.79
CA GLN A 31 -10.60 -7.59 12.96
C GLN A 31 -9.42 -7.66 13.94
N HIS A 32 -8.65 -8.75 13.91
CA HIS A 32 -7.42 -8.88 14.69
C HIS A 32 -6.27 -8.00 14.21
N ASP A 33 -6.27 -7.50 12.97
CA ASP A 33 -5.17 -6.70 12.41
C ASP A 33 -5.61 -5.26 12.08
N THR A 34 -6.89 -5.05 11.78
CA THR A 34 -7.46 -3.75 11.36
C THR A 34 -8.55 -3.25 12.31
N PHE A 35 -8.51 -1.96 12.64
CA PHE A 35 -9.60 -1.29 13.35
C PHE A 35 -10.73 -0.93 12.38
N PHE A 36 -11.91 -1.54 12.56
CA PHE A 36 -13.13 -1.17 11.85
C PHE A 36 -13.99 -0.23 12.69
N LEU A 37 -14.69 0.71 12.06
CA LEU A 37 -15.63 1.59 12.76
C LEU A 37 -16.93 0.84 13.08
N LEU A 38 -17.46 1.10 14.28
CA LEU A 38 -18.80 0.67 14.68
C LEU A 38 -19.89 1.65 14.20
N ASP A 39 -19.58 2.96 14.19
CA ASP A 39 -20.51 4.01 13.77
C ASP A 39 -19.75 5.21 13.17
N PRO A 40 -20.01 5.59 11.90
CA PRO A 40 -20.77 4.82 10.92
C PRO A 40 -20.01 3.53 10.55
N ALA A 41 -20.73 2.42 10.40
CA ALA A 41 -20.12 1.15 9.98
C ALA A 41 -19.82 1.10 8.48
N GLU A 42 -20.62 1.78 7.66
CA GLU A 42 -20.58 1.71 6.20
C GLU A 42 -20.29 3.08 5.56
N ALA A 43 -19.49 3.05 4.51
CA ALA A 43 -19.16 4.18 3.66
C ALA A 43 -20.34 4.53 2.76
N PRO A 44 -20.65 5.83 2.59
CA PRO A 44 -21.89 6.25 1.96
C PRO A 44 -21.99 5.86 0.49
N GLN A 45 -20.91 5.95 -0.30
CA GLN A 45 -20.86 5.47 -1.70
C GLN A 45 -19.44 5.16 -2.17
N LEU A 46 -19.26 3.98 -2.78
CA LEU A 46 -18.05 3.61 -3.52
C LEU A 46 -18.07 4.20 -4.94
N PRO A 47 -16.92 4.47 -5.59
CA PRO A 47 -16.87 5.07 -6.92
C PRO A 47 -17.44 4.11 -7.99
N PRO A 48 -18.66 4.35 -8.52
CA PRO A 48 -19.49 3.32 -9.17
C PRO A 48 -18.95 2.83 -10.52
N GLY A 49 -17.96 3.51 -11.11
CA GLY A 49 -17.26 3.04 -12.31
C GLY A 49 -15.92 2.34 -12.04
N TYR A 50 -15.22 2.74 -10.97
CA TYR A 50 -13.92 2.16 -10.62
C TYR A 50 -14.09 0.89 -9.78
N SER A 51 -15.04 0.88 -8.83
CA SER A 51 -15.35 -0.29 -8.00
C SER A 51 -15.76 -1.50 -8.85
N SER A 52 -16.58 -1.30 -9.89
CA SER A 52 -16.95 -2.39 -10.80
C SER A 52 -15.77 -2.96 -11.59
N LYS A 53 -14.79 -2.12 -11.95
CA LYS A 53 -13.56 -2.58 -12.61
C LYS A 53 -12.71 -3.40 -11.63
N VAL A 54 -12.52 -2.90 -10.41
CA VAL A 54 -11.80 -3.60 -9.33
C VAL A 54 -12.45 -4.95 -9.08
N LYS A 55 -13.77 -5.00 -8.82
CA LYS A 55 -14.55 -6.24 -8.66
C LYS A 55 -14.33 -7.23 -9.80
N LYS A 56 -14.38 -6.74 -11.05
CA LYS A 56 -14.14 -7.59 -12.23
C LYS A 56 -12.73 -8.17 -12.26
N VAL A 57 -11.69 -7.37 -12.03
CA VAL A 57 -10.30 -7.83 -12.11
C VAL A 57 -9.96 -8.79 -10.96
N HIS A 58 -10.48 -8.53 -9.76
CA HIS A 58 -10.32 -9.45 -8.62
C HIS A 58 -10.92 -10.83 -8.92
N SER A 59 -12.15 -10.87 -9.47
CA SER A 59 -12.91 -12.11 -9.67
C SER A 59 -12.59 -12.87 -10.97
N GLN A 60 -12.43 -12.16 -12.08
CA GLN A 60 -12.32 -12.75 -13.43
C GLN A 60 -10.96 -12.49 -14.09
N GLY A 61 -10.10 -11.68 -13.45
CA GLY A 61 -8.89 -11.17 -14.08
C GLY A 61 -9.14 -10.09 -15.12
N GLY A 62 -8.06 -9.61 -15.72
CA GLY A 62 -8.06 -8.48 -16.65
C GLY A 62 -6.66 -7.94 -16.89
N TYR A 63 -6.48 -7.15 -17.95
CA TYR A 63 -5.22 -6.45 -18.26
C TYR A 63 -3.97 -7.34 -18.33
N GLY A 64 -4.14 -8.62 -18.73
CA GLY A 64 -3.05 -9.60 -18.78
C GLY A 64 -2.81 -10.35 -17.46
N SER A 65 -3.50 -9.99 -16.38
CA SER A 65 -3.58 -10.75 -15.14
C SER A 65 -4.69 -11.81 -15.22
N GLN A 66 -4.43 -12.99 -14.66
CA GLN A 66 -5.43 -14.06 -14.52
C GLN A 66 -6.44 -13.79 -13.40
N GLY A 67 -6.29 -12.68 -12.66
CA GLY A 67 -7.05 -12.36 -11.45
C GLY A 67 -6.37 -12.88 -10.18
N GLY A 68 -6.82 -12.40 -9.02
CA GLY A 68 -6.27 -12.77 -7.71
C GLY A 68 -6.88 -14.05 -7.12
N LEU A 69 -7.96 -14.55 -7.71
CA LEU A 69 -8.75 -15.65 -7.17
C LEU A 69 -8.46 -16.97 -7.89
N GLY A 70 -7.79 -17.88 -7.18
CA GLY A 70 -7.91 -19.30 -7.45
C GLY A 70 -9.39 -19.71 -7.28
N ARG A 71 -10.05 -20.04 -8.39
CA ARG A 71 -11.31 -20.82 -8.52
C ARG A 71 -12.09 -21.14 -7.23
N SER A 72 -12.78 -20.18 -6.59
CA SER A 72 -13.96 -20.49 -5.74
C SER A 72 -14.73 -19.32 -5.11
N GLU A 73 -14.19 -18.09 -5.05
CA GLU A 73 -14.74 -17.08 -4.13
C GLU A 73 -15.37 -15.87 -4.81
N GLN A 74 -16.44 -15.35 -4.20
CA GLN A 74 -17.22 -14.22 -4.69
C GLN A 74 -16.71 -12.92 -4.05
N PHE A 75 -16.52 -11.88 -4.85
CA PHE A 75 -16.17 -10.55 -4.35
C PHE A 75 -17.39 -9.91 -3.68
N GLU A 76 -17.28 -9.57 -2.40
CA GLU A 76 -18.35 -9.00 -1.58
C GLU A 76 -18.24 -7.46 -1.52
N GLU A 77 -19.31 -6.78 -1.93
CA GLU A 77 -19.35 -5.30 -1.94
C GLU A 77 -19.49 -4.72 -0.52
N ASP A 78 -20.14 -5.45 0.39
CA ASP A 78 -20.35 -5.05 1.77
C ASP A 78 -19.00 -4.90 2.51
N GLN A 79 -18.07 -5.84 2.29
CA GLN A 79 -16.71 -5.76 2.82
C GLN A 79 -15.89 -4.58 2.27
N SER A 80 -16.19 -4.14 1.04
CA SER A 80 -15.55 -2.97 0.43
C SER A 80 -16.07 -1.66 1.05
N SER A 81 -17.30 -1.68 1.55
CA SER A 81 -18.00 -0.52 2.07
C SER A 81 -17.76 -0.31 3.57
N SER A 82 -17.20 -1.27 4.30
CA SER A 82 -16.88 -1.09 5.72
C SER A 82 -15.86 0.04 5.93
N TRP A 83 -16.08 0.88 6.93
CA TRP A 83 -15.09 1.87 7.34
C TRP A 83 -14.00 1.23 8.20
N ALA A 84 -12.75 1.57 7.90
CA ALA A 84 -11.59 1.18 8.68
C ALA A 84 -10.75 2.41 9.01
N LEU A 85 -10.03 2.36 10.14
CA LEU A 85 -8.93 3.30 10.35
C LEU A 85 -7.86 3.05 9.29
N TRP A 86 -7.26 4.13 8.85
CA TRP A 86 -6.24 4.11 7.80
C TRP A 86 -5.08 3.21 8.22
N GLY A 87 -4.89 2.12 7.46
CA GLY A 87 -3.89 1.08 7.73
C GLY A 87 -2.88 0.86 6.60
N SER A 88 -3.06 1.47 5.43
CA SER A 88 -2.18 1.30 4.26
C SER A 88 -2.02 2.63 3.50
N HIS A 89 -0.80 3.00 3.12
CA HIS A 89 -0.48 4.42 2.86
C HIS A 89 -0.74 4.91 1.44
N LEU A 90 -1.15 4.05 0.52
CA LEU A 90 -1.38 4.49 -0.86
C LEU A 90 -2.69 5.23 -0.98
N SER A 91 -2.58 6.53 -0.80
CA SER A 91 -3.70 7.44 -0.81
C SER A 91 -4.60 7.27 -2.06
N PRO A 92 -5.92 7.49 -1.93
CA PRO A 92 -6.85 7.53 -3.06
C PRO A 92 -6.36 8.35 -4.28
N PRO A 93 -5.56 9.44 -4.17
CA PRO A 93 -4.96 10.11 -5.32
C PRO A 93 -4.02 9.23 -6.17
N VAL A 94 -3.29 8.29 -5.57
CA VAL A 94 -2.45 7.33 -6.32
C VAL A 94 -3.32 6.31 -7.05
N CYS A 95 -4.42 5.91 -6.41
CA CYS A 95 -5.42 4.99 -6.96
C CYS A 95 -6.50 5.69 -7.79
N SER A 96 -6.40 7.01 -8.00
CA SER A 96 -7.41 7.79 -8.71
C SER A 96 -7.40 7.46 -10.19
N PRO A 97 -8.57 7.51 -10.86
CA PRO A 97 -8.66 7.18 -12.27
C PRO A 97 -7.73 8.08 -13.10
N PRO A 98 -7.11 7.53 -14.16
CA PRO A 98 -6.16 8.28 -14.96
C PRO A 98 -6.82 9.53 -15.56
N GLN A 99 -6.15 10.68 -15.40
CA GLN A 99 -6.52 11.92 -16.09
C GLN A 99 -6.45 11.73 -17.61
N GLU A 100 -7.20 12.52 -18.38
CA GLU A 100 -7.22 12.46 -19.86
C GLU A 100 -5.81 12.57 -20.49
N LYS A 101 -4.85 13.19 -19.78
CA LYS A 101 -3.45 13.25 -20.17
C LYS A 101 -2.55 12.81 -19.01
N PHE A 102 -1.78 11.74 -19.22
CA PHE A 102 -0.77 11.31 -18.26
C PHE A 102 0.38 12.32 -18.18
N THR A 103 0.71 12.73 -16.96
CA THR A 103 1.90 13.54 -16.64
C THR A 103 2.73 12.79 -15.59
N PRO A 104 4.06 12.66 -15.77
CA PRO A 104 4.91 12.04 -14.77
C PRO A 104 4.84 12.76 -13.42
N VAL A 105 4.75 12.01 -12.33
CA VAL A 105 4.58 12.55 -10.98
C VAL A 105 5.48 11.85 -9.97
N LYS A 106 5.81 12.57 -8.89
CA LYS A 106 6.56 12.06 -7.74
C LYS A 106 5.90 12.58 -6.48
N TYR A 107 5.31 11.71 -5.69
CA TYR A 107 4.57 12.07 -4.49
C TYR A 107 5.15 11.44 -3.23
N PHE A 108 4.99 12.09 -2.09
CA PHE A 108 5.33 11.55 -0.78
C PHE A 108 4.26 11.92 0.25
N SER A 109 4.19 11.17 1.34
CA SER A 109 3.40 11.53 2.51
C SER A 109 4.10 11.05 3.78
N ILE A 110 3.81 11.72 4.89
CA ILE A 110 4.23 11.33 6.23
C ILE A 110 3.00 11.47 7.11
N ASP A 111 2.42 10.35 7.54
CA ASP A 111 1.23 10.40 8.36
C ASP A 111 1.13 9.21 9.31
N ARG A 112 0.25 9.37 10.29
CA ARG A 112 -0.09 8.37 11.28
C ARG A 112 -1.00 7.31 10.70
N VAL A 113 -0.72 6.07 11.09
CA VAL A 113 -1.55 4.90 10.82
C VAL A 113 -1.82 4.08 12.03
N PHE A 114 -2.84 3.24 11.91
CA PHE A 114 -3.39 2.45 12.98
C PHE A 114 -3.30 0.97 12.62
N ARG A 115 -2.81 0.16 13.56
CA ARG A 115 -2.80 -1.30 13.44
C ARG A 115 -3.30 -1.91 14.73
N ASN A 116 -4.18 -2.89 14.61
CA ASN A 116 -4.73 -3.57 15.77
C ASN A 116 -3.78 -4.66 16.28
N GLU A 117 -2.50 -4.32 16.48
CA GLU A 117 -1.52 -5.27 17.00
C GLU A 117 -1.60 -5.31 18.54
N SER A 118 -1.22 -6.47 19.10
CA SER A 118 -1.12 -6.60 20.56
C SER A 118 -0.06 -5.61 21.09
N LEU A 119 -0.50 -4.68 21.94
CA LEU A 119 0.39 -3.68 22.55
C LEU A 119 1.52 -4.38 23.31
N ASP A 120 2.75 -4.13 22.87
CA ASP A 120 3.95 -4.52 23.60
C ASP A 120 4.92 -3.35 23.68
N ALA A 121 6.09 -3.56 24.29
CA ALA A 121 7.08 -2.49 24.49
C ALA A 121 7.64 -1.89 23.18
N THR A 122 7.39 -2.55 22.04
CA THR A 122 7.93 -2.22 20.72
C THR A 122 6.87 -1.99 19.63
N HIS A 123 5.62 -2.42 19.86
CA HIS A 123 4.51 -2.31 18.92
C HIS A 123 3.42 -1.42 19.51
N LEU A 124 3.27 -0.24 18.91
CA LEU A 124 2.21 0.71 19.23
C LEU A 124 1.04 0.52 18.27
N ALA A 125 -0.18 0.70 18.77
CA ALA A 125 -1.39 0.67 17.96
C ALA A 125 -1.46 1.82 16.94
N GLU A 126 -0.69 2.89 17.15
CA GLU A 126 -0.50 3.98 16.20
C GLU A 126 0.99 4.34 16.04
N PHE A 127 1.41 4.61 14.81
CA PHE A 127 2.76 5.08 14.49
C PHE A 127 2.76 5.89 13.18
N HIS A 128 3.84 6.61 12.90
CA HIS A 128 3.98 7.39 11.67
C HIS A 128 4.70 6.56 10.60
N GLN A 129 4.17 6.54 9.39
CA GLN A 129 4.87 5.97 8.24
C GLN A 129 5.24 7.06 7.25
N VAL A 130 6.37 6.86 6.59
CA VAL A 130 6.83 7.67 5.47
C VAL A 130 6.69 6.85 4.20
N GLU A 131 6.10 7.42 3.16
CA GLU A 131 6.00 6.78 1.86
C GLU A 131 6.37 7.71 0.71
N GLY A 132 6.71 7.12 -0.43
CA GLY A 132 6.98 7.84 -1.65
C GLY A 132 6.66 7.01 -2.88
N VAL A 133 6.02 7.62 -3.86
CA VAL A 133 5.66 7.01 -5.14
C VAL A 133 6.19 7.82 -6.31
N VAL A 134 6.65 7.13 -7.34
CA VAL A 134 7.08 7.71 -8.61
C VAL A 134 6.28 7.03 -9.72
N ALA A 135 5.53 7.80 -10.48
CA ALA A 135 4.77 7.31 -11.63
C ALA A 135 5.29 8.00 -12.90
N ASP A 136 5.84 7.20 -13.80
CA ASP A 136 6.36 7.60 -15.11
C ASP A 136 6.31 6.39 -16.05
N ARG A 137 6.51 6.63 -17.35
CA ARG A 137 6.55 5.58 -18.37
C ARG A 137 7.92 4.91 -18.38
N GLY A 138 7.93 3.58 -18.47
CA GLY A 138 9.17 2.82 -18.61
C GLY A 138 10.03 2.77 -17.34
N LEU A 139 9.43 2.97 -16.16
CA LEU A 139 10.12 2.73 -14.90
C LEU A 139 10.48 1.25 -14.77
N THR A 140 11.60 0.99 -14.10
CA THR A 140 12.18 -0.35 -13.95
C THR A 140 12.59 -0.52 -12.50
N LEU A 141 12.87 -1.75 -12.10
CA LEU A 141 13.37 -2.04 -10.77
C LEU A 141 14.66 -1.27 -10.43
N GLY A 142 15.51 -1.03 -11.43
CA GLY A 142 16.72 -0.23 -11.28
C GLY A 142 16.43 1.24 -10.91
N HIS A 143 15.36 1.83 -11.44
CA HIS A 143 14.94 3.18 -11.08
C HIS A 143 14.47 3.26 -9.61
N LEU A 144 13.75 2.23 -9.13
CA LEU A 144 13.34 2.12 -7.72
C LEU A 144 14.57 2.03 -6.81
N MET A 145 15.48 1.10 -7.09
CA MET A 145 16.73 0.92 -6.33
C MET A 145 17.58 2.20 -6.32
N GLY A 146 17.67 2.90 -7.45
CA GLY A 146 18.37 4.18 -7.56
C GLY A 146 17.74 5.26 -6.69
N THR A 147 16.41 5.37 -6.71
CA THR A 147 15.67 6.33 -5.88
C THR A 147 15.87 6.05 -4.39
N LEU A 148 15.76 4.79 -3.96
CA LEU A 148 16.01 4.37 -2.58
C LEU A 148 17.44 4.65 -2.14
N ARG A 149 18.44 4.36 -2.99
CA ARG A 149 19.85 4.71 -2.72
C ARG A 149 20.02 6.21 -2.48
N GLN A 150 19.42 7.05 -3.31
CA GLN A 150 19.50 8.51 -3.15
C GLN A 150 18.79 8.99 -1.87
N PHE A 151 17.62 8.43 -1.56
CA PHE A 151 16.87 8.75 -0.35
C PHE A 151 17.68 8.44 0.92
N PHE A 152 18.13 7.19 1.08
CA PHE A 152 18.89 6.77 2.26
C PHE A 152 20.27 7.44 2.36
N THR A 153 20.94 7.72 1.24
CA THR A 153 22.22 8.45 1.25
C THR A 153 22.04 9.84 1.88
N LYS A 154 20.94 10.53 1.59
CA LYS A 154 20.63 11.84 2.20
C LYS A 154 20.32 11.75 3.69
N LEU A 155 19.93 10.57 4.18
CA LEU A 155 19.76 10.27 5.61
C LEU A 155 21.06 9.79 6.28
N GLY A 156 22.18 9.76 5.55
CA GLY A 156 23.46 9.27 6.05
C GLY A 156 23.62 7.75 6.03
N ILE A 157 22.72 7.02 5.35
CA ILE A 157 22.73 5.57 5.23
C ILE A 157 23.25 5.18 3.83
N SER A 158 24.47 4.67 3.76
CA SER A 158 25.14 4.36 2.48
C SER A 158 25.24 2.86 2.17
N GLN A 159 25.26 2.01 3.19
CA GLN A 159 25.44 0.56 3.04
C GLN A 159 24.09 -0.13 2.82
N LEU A 160 23.57 -0.13 1.59
CA LEU A 160 22.27 -0.76 1.29
C LEU A 160 22.40 -2.13 0.63
N ARG A 161 21.54 -3.06 1.05
CA ARG A 161 21.23 -4.33 0.37
C ARG A 161 19.73 -4.43 0.11
N PHE A 162 19.39 -5.07 -1.00
CA PHE A 162 18.01 -5.29 -1.41
C PHE A 162 17.74 -6.79 -1.38
N LYS A 163 16.63 -7.19 -0.77
CA LYS A 163 16.21 -8.59 -0.66
C LYS A 163 14.83 -8.73 -1.29
N PRO A 164 14.60 -9.71 -2.18
CA PRO A 164 13.27 -9.99 -2.70
C PRO A 164 12.27 -10.22 -1.56
N ALA A 165 11.10 -9.63 -1.70
CA ALA A 165 10.01 -9.71 -0.73
C ALA A 165 8.69 -9.99 -1.45
N TYR A 166 7.61 -10.07 -0.68
CA TYR A 166 6.25 -10.20 -1.21
C TYR A 166 5.36 -9.15 -0.57
N ASN A 167 4.75 -8.29 -1.41
CA ASN A 167 3.59 -7.49 -1.02
C ASN A 167 2.47 -7.77 -2.02
N PRO A 168 1.20 -7.90 -1.58
CA PRO A 168 0.08 -8.22 -2.46
C PRO A 168 -0.08 -7.26 -3.65
N TYR A 169 0.23 -5.98 -3.44
CA TYR A 169 0.01 -4.89 -4.38
C TYR A 169 1.22 -4.56 -5.27
N THR A 170 2.38 -5.20 -5.07
CA THR A 170 3.59 -4.94 -5.87
C THR A 170 4.24 -6.19 -6.46
N GLU A 171 4.67 -6.08 -7.71
CA GLU A 171 5.39 -7.12 -8.43
C GLU A 171 6.36 -6.48 -9.46
N PRO A 172 7.69 -6.52 -9.26
CA PRO A 172 8.42 -7.13 -8.13
C PRO A 172 8.41 -6.29 -6.83
N SER A 173 8.68 -6.94 -5.69
CA SER A 173 8.79 -6.33 -4.36
C SER A 173 10.18 -6.57 -3.73
N MET A 174 10.65 -5.63 -2.91
CA MET A 174 11.93 -5.75 -2.19
C MET A 174 11.92 -5.05 -0.82
N GLU A 175 12.54 -5.70 0.15
CA GLU A 175 12.99 -5.11 1.41
C GLU A 175 14.36 -4.46 1.23
N VAL A 176 14.60 -3.37 1.97
CA VAL A 176 15.86 -2.63 2.02
C VAL A 176 16.51 -2.83 3.37
N PHE A 177 17.76 -3.27 3.37
CA PHE A 177 18.57 -3.49 4.57
C PHE A 177 19.76 -2.54 4.61
N SER A 178 20.12 -2.09 5.81
CA SER A 178 21.37 -1.40 6.09
C SER A 178 22.19 -2.09 7.17
N TYR A 179 23.52 -2.01 7.09
CA TYR A 179 24.37 -2.48 8.18
C TYR A 179 24.33 -1.47 9.34
N HIS A 180 24.04 -1.95 10.56
CA HIS A 180 24.02 -1.12 11.76
C HIS A 180 25.29 -1.38 12.60
N GLU A 181 26.20 -0.42 12.64
CA GLU A 181 27.52 -0.55 13.28
C GLU A 181 27.43 -0.95 14.76
N GLY A 182 26.48 -0.37 15.51
CA GLY A 182 26.31 -0.68 16.94
C GLY A 182 25.76 -2.09 17.22
N LEU A 183 25.01 -2.67 16.29
CA LEU A 183 24.39 -4.01 16.42
C LEU A 183 25.19 -5.07 15.66
N LYS A 184 26.16 -4.65 14.86
CA LYS A 184 27.01 -5.48 13.99
C LYS A 184 26.22 -6.43 13.09
N LYS A 185 25.02 -6.03 12.66
CA LYS A 185 24.12 -6.84 11.83
C LYS A 185 23.42 -5.98 10.78
N TRP A 186 22.91 -6.65 9.74
CA TRP A 186 22.00 -6.03 8.78
C TRP A 186 20.62 -5.89 9.42
N VAL A 187 20.08 -4.69 9.38
CA VAL A 187 18.75 -4.34 9.88
C VAL A 187 17.89 -3.86 8.71
N GLU A 188 16.62 -4.21 8.73
CA GLU A 188 15.65 -3.68 7.77
C GLU A 188 15.45 -2.19 8.03
N VAL A 189 15.44 -1.39 6.96
CA VAL A 189 15.27 0.07 7.01
C VAL A 189 14.12 0.55 6.12
N GLY A 190 13.48 -0.35 5.38
CA GLY A 190 12.30 -0.02 4.59
C GLY A 190 11.84 -1.17 3.68
N ASN A 191 10.62 -1.05 3.17
CA ASN A 191 10.00 -1.95 2.20
C ASN A 191 9.62 -1.16 0.94
N SER A 192 9.58 -1.81 -0.22
CA SER A 192 9.28 -1.17 -1.50
C SER A 192 8.84 -2.17 -2.57
N GLY A 193 8.30 -1.67 -3.67
CA GLY A 193 7.98 -2.48 -4.85
C GLY A 193 7.50 -1.66 -6.03
N VAL A 194 7.17 -2.35 -7.13
CA VAL A 194 6.53 -1.77 -8.32
C VAL A 194 5.07 -2.20 -8.34
N PHE A 195 4.12 -1.27 -8.43
CA PHE A 195 2.69 -1.62 -8.42
C PHE A 195 2.32 -2.60 -9.52
N ARG A 196 1.40 -3.51 -9.18
CA ARG A 196 0.81 -4.44 -10.14
C ARG A 196 -0.01 -3.66 -11.20
N PRO A 197 -0.08 -4.16 -12.44
CA PRO A 197 -0.87 -3.56 -13.51
C PRO A 197 -2.38 -3.76 -13.34
#